data_AF-A0A1X7R9I6-F1
#
_entry.id   AF-A0A1X7R9I6-F1
#
_cell.length_a   1.000
_cell.length_b   1.000
_cell.length_c   1.000
_cell.angle_alpha   90.00
_cell.angle_beta   90.00
_cell.angle_gamma   90.00
#
_symmetry.space_group_name_H-M   'P 1'
#
loop_
_entity.id
_entity.type
_entity.pdbx_description
1 polymer ?
#
loop_
_entity_poly.entity_id
_entity_poly.type
_entity_poly.pdbx_seq_one_letter_code
_entity_poly.pdbx_strand_id
1 'polypeptide(L)'
;MTNHIPKTGTCQLLGPVSLVIQILMGILVVIVLLIKREYEHPRRKLIVWCYDTGKQIGGSLSIHFINLGLSIIKRKRQTIIGILLREKTIYNLLEPLDDDDDGDGDQCDWYFLNLLLDTTFGIPILWLALKFLQRILSYFKIQNVESGNYYLADDKSTQKKILFSAFLRQLLVFVTGLIIMKFFVFLFLNFFEDAAYWFANIILGWADKWPNFQVFLVMFVSPVLLNCFQYCCIDNIIKLHSADYNNIDNFEQDALFSDDDDDDNQSSSPHSDNFLTKFRRYRRESNNGSSLYGSIN
;
A
#
# COMPACT_ATOMS: atom_id res chain seq x y z
N MET A 1 0.19 55.66 11.68
CA MET A 1 0.91 54.76 10.75
C MET A 1 0.94 53.39 11.37
N THR A 2 -0.10 52.60 11.18
CA THR A 2 -0.13 51.18 11.53
C THR A 2 0.47 50.43 10.35
N ASN A 3 1.68 49.89 10.54
CA ASN A 3 2.34 49.06 9.55
C ASN A 3 1.58 47.74 9.44
N HIS A 4 0.64 47.65 8.49
CA HIS A 4 0.13 46.37 8.02
C HIS A 4 1.27 45.68 7.26
N ILE A 5 1.92 44.72 7.93
CA ILE A 5 2.77 43.74 7.27
C ILE A 5 1.84 42.87 6.42
N PRO A 6 1.95 42.86 5.08
CA PRO A 6 1.19 41.92 4.27
C PRO A 6 1.76 40.53 4.53
N LYS A 7 0.97 39.62 5.12
CA LYS A 7 1.31 38.18 5.11
C LYS A 7 1.19 37.69 3.67
N THR A 8 2.27 37.83 2.89
CA THR A 8 2.47 37.10 1.64
C THR A 8 2.83 35.66 1.99
N GLY A 9 1.83 34.85 2.25
CA GLY A 9 1.95 33.41 2.41
C GLY A 9 0.93 32.74 1.52
N THR A 10 1.20 32.64 0.23
CA THR A 10 0.47 31.74 -0.64
C THR A 10 0.57 30.34 -0.02
N CYS A 11 -0.57 29.76 0.34
CA CYS A 11 -0.67 28.36 0.77
C CYS A 11 -0.23 27.48 -0.43
N GLN A 12 1.07 27.25 -0.55
CA GLN A 12 1.64 26.37 -1.54
C GLN A 12 1.47 24.95 -1.03
N LEU A 13 0.33 24.36 -1.38
CA LEU A 13 -0.04 22.97 -1.11
C LEU A 13 1.01 21.97 -1.64
N LEU A 14 1.90 22.41 -2.55
CA LEU A 14 3.15 21.76 -2.93
C LEU A 14 4.29 22.78 -2.90
N GLY A 15 4.89 23.01 -1.73
CA GLY A 15 6.17 23.70 -1.66
C GLY A 15 7.24 22.89 -2.41
N PRO A 16 8.24 23.52 -3.04
CA PRO A 16 9.34 22.82 -3.71
C PRO A 16 10.03 21.79 -2.81
N VAL A 17 10.13 22.08 -1.51
CA VAL A 17 10.72 21.19 -0.50
C VAL A 17 9.89 19.93 -0.29
N SER A 18 8.56 20.02 -0.22
CA SER A 18 7.71 18.84 -0.01
C SER A 18 7.74 17.90 -1.21
N LEU A 19 7.84 18.46 -2.43
CA LEU A 19 7.98 17.67 -3.65
C LEU A 19 9.30 16.89 -3.67
N VAL A 20 10.41 17.50 -3.24
CA VAL A 20 11.71 16.81 -3.11
C VAL A 20 11.63 15.66 -2.12
N ILE A 21 11.03 15.90 -0.94
CA ILE A 21 10.85 14.87 0.09
C ILE A 21 9.99 13.72 -0.46
N GLN A 22 8.88 14.02 -1.12
CA GLN A 22 7.97 13.00 -1.65
C GLN A 22 8.62 12.14 -2.74
N ILE A 23 9.43 12.74 -3.62
CA ILE A 23 10.21 12.00 -4.62
C ILE A 23 11.25 11.10 -3.93
N LEU A 24 11.97 11.62 -2.93
CA LEU A 24 12.97 10.86 -2.19
C LEU A 24 12.33 9.64 -1.48
N MET A 25 11.16 9.82 -0.87
CA MET A 25 10.39 8.70 -0.30
C MET A 25 9.99 7.67 -1.35
N GLY A 26 9.52 8.13 -2.51
CA GLY A 26 9.16 7.25 -3.61
C GLY A 26 10.34 6.41 -4.08
N ILE A 27 11.53 7.03 -4.23
CA ILE A 27 12.76 6.34 -4.63
C ILE A 27 13.16 5.30 -3.58
N LEU A 28 13.15 5.66 -2.29
CA LEU A 28 13.49 4.74 -1.20
C LEU A 28 12.58 3.52 -1.19
N VAL A 29 11.27 3.70 -1.34
CA VAL A 29 10.30 2.60 -1.41
C VAL A 29 10.60 1.68 -2.60
N VAL A 30 10.87 2.24 -3.78
CA VAL A 30 11.18 1.44 -4.97
C VAL A 30 12.47 0.64 -4.76
N ILE A 31 13.50 1.23 -4.15
CA ILE A 31 14.74 0.53 -3.80
C ILE A 31 14.46 -0.62 -2.84
N VAL A 32 13.65 -0.42 -1.80
CA VAL A 32 13.27 -1.50 -0.87
C VAL A 32 12.53 -2.62 -1.60
N LEU A 33 11.62 -2.31 -2.52
CA LEU A 33 10.90 -3.32 -3.30
C LEU A 33 11.81 -4.07 -4.30
N LEU A 34 12.84 -3.41 -4.83
CA LEU A 34 13.86 -4.05 -5.66
C LEU A 34 14.75 -4.99 -4.85
N ILE A 35 15.22 -4.54 -3.69
CA ILE A 35 15.98 -5.37 -2.75
C ILE A 35 15.15 -6.59 -2.35
N LYS A 36 13.89 -6.35 -1.95
CA LYS A 36 12.96 -7.42 -1.60
C LYS A 36 12.86 -8.45 -2.72
N ARG A 37 12.65 -8.00 -3.97
CA ARG A 37 12.60 -8.87 -5.17
C ARG A 37 13.84 -9.76 -5.28
N GLU A 38 15.03 -9.22 -5.03
CA GLU A 38 16.29 -9.97 -5.15
C GLU A 38 16.37 -11.14 -4.16
N TYR A 39 15.82 -10.96 -2.96
CA TYR A 39 15.72 -12.00 -1.92
C TYR A 39 14.54 -12.96 -2.10
N GLU A 40 13.70 -12.79 -3.13
CA GLU A 40 12.58 -13.70 -3.38
C GLU A 40 13.05 -14.98 -4.06
N HIS A 41 12.79 -16.13 -3.43
CA HIS A 41 13.00 -17.45 -4.04
C HIS A 41 11.64 -18.16 -4.20
N PRO A 42 11.14 -18.46 -5.42
CA PRO A 42 11.73 -18.15 -6.74
C PRO A 42 11.56 -16.67 -7.12
N ARG A 43 12.52 -16.13 -7.89
CA ARG A 43 12.50 -14.74 -8.34
C ARG A 43 11.38 -14.53 -9.35
N ARG A 44 10.58 -13.49 -9.17
CA ARG A 44 9.53 -13.09 -10.12
C ARG A 44 10.12 -12.34 -11.31
N LYS A 45 9.58 -12.57 -12.52
CA LYS A 45 10.02 -11.86 -13.73
C LYS A 45 9.86 -10.35 -13.56
N LEU A 46 10.84 -9.58 -14.04
CA LEU A 46 10.85 -8.11 -13.94
C LEU A 46 9.56 -7.47 -14.48
N ILE A 47 8.99 -8.00 -15.56
CA ILE A 47 7.77 -7.43 -16.14
C ILE A 47 6.55 -7.56 -15.24
N VAL A 48 6.41 -8.70 -14.54
CA VAL A 48 5.34 -8.94 -13.55
C VAL A 48 5.55 -8.01 -12.35
N TRP A 49 6.80 -7.90 -11.90
CA TRP A 49 7.17 -6.96 -10.82
C TRP A 49 6.86 -5.50 -11.18
N CYS A 50 7.15 -5.06 -12.40
CA CYS A 50 6.82 -3.71 -12.87
C CYS A 50 5.31 -3.45 -12.84
N TYR A 51 4.48 -4.42 -13.23
CA TYR A 51 3.03 -4.26 -13.17
C TYR A 51 2.50 -4.21 -11.74
N ASP A 52 2.98 -5.05 -10.83
CA ASP A 52 2.55 -5.00 -9.42
C ASP A 52 3.04 -3.72 -8.73
N THR A 53 4.27 -3.27 -9.01
CA THR A 53 4.78 -1.98 -8.52
C THR A 53 3.97 -0.83 -9.13
N GLY A 54 3.62 -0.92 -10.41
CA GLY A 54 2.72 0.03 -11.08
C GLY A 54 1.34 0.11 -10.45
N LYS A 55 0.76 -1.02 -9.98
CA LYS A 55 -0.49 -1.03 -9.20
C LYS A 55 -0.34 -0.24 -7.91
N GLN A 56 0.78 -0.41 -7.20
CA GLN A 56 1.06 0.29 -5.94
C GLN A 56 1.22 1.80 -6.15
N ILE A 57 1.95 2.22 -7.18
CA ILE A 57 2.10 3.65 -7.55
C ILE A 57 0.74 4.25 -7.93
N GLY A 58 -0.04 3.58 -8.78
CA GLY A 58 -1.39 4.04 -9.16
C GLY A 58 -2.36 4.09 -7.96
N GLY A 59 -2.23 3.15 -7.02
CA GLY A 59 -2.97 3.13 -5.77
C GLY A 59 -2.62 4.30 -4.86
N SER A 60 -1.33 4.62 -4.69
CA SER A 60 -0.87 5.77 -3.91
C SER A 60 -1.42 7.08 -4.45
N LEU A 61 -1.42 7.25 -5.78
CA LEU A 61 -2.00 8.41 -6.43
C LEU A 61 -3.51 8.50 -6.17
N SER A 62 -4.21 7.36 -6.24
CA SER A 62 -5.65 7.30 -5.98
C SER A 62 -5.98 7.66 -4.53
N ILE A 63 -5.24 7.12 -3.55
CA ILE A 63 -5.40 7.47 -2.13
C ILE A 63 -5.14 8.96 -1.87
N HIS A 64 -4.15 9.56 -2.53
CA HIS A 64 -3.90 10.99 -2.41
C HIS A 64 -5.13 11.81 -2.82
N PHE A 65 -5.76 11.49 -3.95
CA PHE A 65 -7.00 12.15 -4.38
C PHE A 65 -8.19 11.87 -3.45
N ILE A 66 -8.29 10.67 -2.89
CA ILE A 66 -9.33 10.33 -1.92
C ILE A 66 -9.16 11.15 -0.64
N ASN A 67 -7.92 11.27 -0.12
CA ASN A 67 -7.62 12.09 1.05
C ASN A 67 -7.97 13.57 0.83
N LEU A 68 -7.67 14.10 -0.36
CA LEU A 68 -8.09 15.44 -0.77
C LEU A 68 -9.62 15.56 -0.85
N GLY A 69 -10.30 14.56 -1.41
CA GLY A 69 -11.75 14.52 -1.47
C GLY A 69 -12.39 14.50 -0.07
N LEU A 70 -11.85 13.69 0.83
CA LEU A 70 -12.32 13.57 2.21
C LEU A 70 -12.14 14.87 2.99
N SER A 71 -11.04 15.61 2.78
CA SER A 71 -10.85 16.91 3.42
C SER A 71 -11.88 17.95 2.93
N ILE A 72 -12.22 17.95 1.63
CA ILE A 72 -13.27 18.80 1.06
C ILE A 72 -14.65 18.42 1.62
N ILE A 73 -14.95 17.12 1.73
CA ILE A 73 -16.23 16.61 2.27
C ILE A 73 -16.36 16.97 3.76
N LYS A 74 -15.32 16.75 4.57
CA LYS A 74 -15.29 17.12 5.99
C LYS A 74 -15.59 18.62 6.17
N ARG A 75 -14.90 19.48 5.40
CA ARG A 75 -15.12 20.93 5.40
C ARG A 75 -16.57 21.30 5.05
N LYS A 76 -17.12 20.73 3.97
CA LYS A 76 -18.52 20.99 3.57
C LYS A 76 -19.53 20.52 4.61
N ARG A 77 -19.30 19.37 5.25
CA ARG A 77 -20.16 18.83 6.31
C ARG A 77 -20.21 19.79 7.50
N GLN A 78 -19.06 20.29 7.95
CA GLN A 78 -18.97 21.28 9.03
C GLN A 78 -19.74 22.56 8.66
N THR A 79 -19.57 23.08 7.44
CA THR A 79 -20.32 24.26 6.96
C THR A 79 -21.83 24.04 6.95
N ILE A 80 -22.31 22.90 6.45
CA ILE A 80 -23.75 22.60 6.38
C ILE A 80 -24.34 22.42 7.78
N ILE A 81 -23.67 21.68 8.67
CA ILE A 81 -24.11 21.51 10.06
C ILE A 81 -24.19 22.86 10.78
N GLY A 82 -23.18 23.72 10.62
CA GLY A 82 -23.17 25.07 11.21
C GLY A 82 -24.30 25.98 10.70
N ILE A 83 -24.73 25.80 9.45
CA ILE A 83 -25.88 26.51 8.86
C ILE A 83 -27.21 25.94 9.37
N LEU A 84 -27.33 24.60 9.47
CA LEU A 84 -28.55 23.92 9.90
C LEU A 84 -28.84 24.09 11.39
N LEU A 85 -27.80 24.17 12.23
CA LEU A 85 -27.92 24.32 13.69
C LEU A 85 -28.07 25.78 14.15
N ARG A 86 -28.64 26.68 13.33
CA ARG A 86 -28.80 28.10 13.67
C ARG A 86 -29.89 28.36 14.72
N GLU A 87 -29.58 28.11 15.99
CA GLU A 87 -30.14 28.83 17.14
C GLU A 87 -29.07 29.77 17.73
N LYS A 88 -29.44 31.04 17.91
CA LYS A 88 -28.54 32.21 17.91
C LYS A 88 -27.73 32.42 19.21
N THR A 89 -27.62 31.43 20.10
CA THR A 89 -27.01 31.58 21.43
C THR A 89 -25.93 30.54 21.75
N ILE A 90 -25.81 29.47 20.95
CA ILE A 90 -24.83 28.39 21.15
C ILE A 90 -23.77 28.44 20.03
N TYR A 91 -23.24 29.61 19.70
CA TYR A 91 -22.05 29.69 18.82
C TYR A 91 -20.76 29.93 19.60
N ASN A 92 -20.85 30.45 20.84
CA ASN A 92 -19.72 30.47 21.78
C ASN A 92 -19.65 29.22 22.67
N LEU A 93 -20.58 28.26 22.49
CA LEU A 93 -20.68 27.00 23.25
C LEU A 93 -20.72 25.76 22.33
N LEU A 94 -20.63 25.98 21.01
CA LEU A 94 -20.52 24.95 19.98
C LEU A 94 -19.30 25.25 19.11
N GLU A 95 -18.15 25.48 19.74
CA GLU A 95 -16.91 24.97 19.12
C GLU A 95 -16.87 23.46 19.34
N PRO A 96 -16.40 22.72 18.34
CA PRO A 96 -15.04 22.23 18.50
C PRO A 96 -14.15 22.48 17.27
N LEU A 97 -13.11 23.26 17.54
CA LEU A 97 -11.70 23.07 17.18
C LEU A 97 -11.36 23.04 15.68
N ASP A 98 -10.90 24.18 15.17
CA ASP A 98 -9.64 24.28 14.41
C ASP A 98 -9.32 25.77 14.11
N ASP A 99 -9.43 26.66 15.11
CA ASP A 99 -8.82 27.99 15.06
C ASP A 99 -8.66 28.54 16.50
N ASP A 100 -8.03 27.75 17.36
CA ASP A 100 -7.35 28.29 18.55
C ASP A 100 -5.84 28.06 18.40
N ASP A 101 -5.11 29.12 18.75
CA ASP A 101 -3.69 29.40 18.57
C ASP A 101 -2.77 28.51 19.44
N ASP A 102 -2.92 27.18 19.32
CA ASP A 102 -2.05 26.10 19.83
C ASP A 102 -1.69 25.09 18.68
N GLY A 103 -1.82 25.53 17.42
CA GLY A 103 -2.23 24.72 16.27
C GLY A 103 -1.22 23.87 15.49
N ASP A 104 0.00 23.62 15.98
CA ASP A 104 0.97 22.75 15.27
C ASP A 104 0.97 21.29 15.77
N GLY A 105 0.67 21.05 17.05
CA GLY A 105 0.72 19.72 17.68
C GLY A 105 -0.40 18.79 17.20
N ASP A 106 -1.66 19.25 17.34
CA ASP A 106 -2.85 18.48 16.99
C ASP A 106 -2.89 18.09 15.50
N GLN A 107 -2.35 18.96 14.63
CA GLN A 107 -2.24 18.69 13.20
C GLN A 107 -1.25 17.55 12.91
N CYS A 108 -0.10 17.54 13.59
CA CYS A 108 0.87 16.46 13.48
C CYS A 108 0.28 15.14 13.97
N ASP A 109 -0.45 15.18 15.09
CA ASP A 109 -1.06 14.00 15.68
C ASP A 109 -2.15 13.40 14.79
N TRP A 110 -3.04 14.23 14.25
CA TRP A 110 -4.07 13.77 13.32
C TRP A 110 -3.48 13.20 12.03
N TYR A 111 -2.45 13.85 11.47
CA TYR A 111 -1.75 13.33 10.30
C TYR A 111 -1.09 11.97 10.60
N PHE A 112 -0.39 11.87 11.73
CA PHE A 112 0.29 10.65 12.17
C PHE A 112 -0.71 9.51 12.38
N LEU A 113 -1.84 9.76 13.05
CA LEU A 113 -2.88 8.77 13.28
C LEU A 113 -3.49 8.26 11.97
N ASN A 114 -3.74 9.15 11.00
CA ASN A 114 -4.25 8.76 9.70
C ASN A 114 -3.29 7.81 8.98
N LEU A 115 -2.00 8.15 8.98
CA LEU A 115 -0.95 7.30 8.42
C LEU A 115 -0.80 5.97 9.18
N LEU A 116 -0.81 6.01 10.50
CA LEU A 116 -0.63 4.84 11.34
C LEU A 116 -1.80 3.87 11.22
N LEU A 117 -3.04 4.35 11.16
CA LEU A 117 -4.20 3.49 10.99
C LEU A 117 -4.34 2.92 9.58
N ASP A 118 -3.94 3.66 8.55
CA ASP A 118 -3.84 3.14 7.18
C ASP A 118 -2.89 1.93 7.11
N THR A 119 -1.78 1.96 7.86
CA THR A 119 -0.83 0.84 7.89
C THR A 119 -1.23 -0.30 8.82
N THR A 120 -1.79 0.00 10.00
CA THR A 120 -2.11 -1.03 11.01
C THR A 120 -3.44 -1.72 10.73
N PHE A 121 -4.52 -0.96 10.57
CA PHE A 121 -5.86 -1.50 10.29
C PHE A 121 -6.17 -1.54 8.79
N GLY A 122 -5.63 -0.58 8.02
CA GLY A 122 -5.89 -0.53 6.59
C GLY A 122 -5.37 -1.76 5.85
N ILE A 123 -4.19 -2.30 6.20
CA ILE A 123 -3.63 -3.49 5.52
C ILE A 123 -4.53 -4.74 5.69
N PRO A 124 -4.95 -5.15 6.91
CA PRO A 124 -5.91 -6.23 7.10
C PRO A 124 -7.24 -6.01 6.38
N ILE A 125 -7.78 -4.78 6.44
CA ILE A 125 -9.04 -4.43 5.77
C ILE A 125 -8.88 -4.54 4.25
N LEU A 126 -7.76 -4.06 3.70
CA LEU A 126 -7.45 -4.17 2.28
C LEU A 126 -7.36 -5.64 1.84
N TRP A 127 -6.67 -6.48 2.61
CA TRP A 127 -6.59 -7.91 2.32
C TRP A 127 -7.98 -8.56 2.25
N LEU A 128 -8.84 -8.26 3.24
CA LEU A 128 -10.21 -8.76 3.28
C LEU A 128 -11.04 -8.23 2.11
N ALA A 129 -10.93 -6.93 1.80
CA ALA A 129 -11.63 -6.27 0.70
C ALA A 129 -11.23 -6.86 -0.65
N LEU A 130 -9.94 -7.09 -0.89
CA LEU A 130 -9.45 -7.70 -2.13
C LEU A 130 -9.94 -9.15 -2.27
N LYS A 131 -9.91 -9.95 -1.19
CA LYS A 131 -10.47 -11.31 -1.20
C LYS A 131 -11.96 -11.32 -1.50
N PHE A 132 -12.71 -10.40 -0.90
CA PHE A 132 -14.14 -10.25 -1.13
C PHE A 132 -14.44 -9.84 -2.58
N LEU A 133 -13.74 -8.82 -3.10
CA LEU A 133 -13.88 -8.35 -4.48
C LEU A 133 -13.52 -9.46 -5.49
N GLN A 134 -12.44 -10.20 -5.26
CA GLN A 134 -12.07 -11.34 -6.11
C GLN A 134 -13.17 -12.41 -6.12
N ARG A 135 -13.73 -12.76 -4.95
CA ARG A 135 -14.83 -13.73 -4.85
C ARG A 135 -16.07 -13.28 -5.64
N ILE A 136 -16.41 -12.00 -5.57
CA ILE A 136 -17.51 -11.42 -6.36
C ILE A 136 -17.20 -11.50 -7.86
N LEU A 137 -16.02 -11.10 -8.28
CA LEU A 137 -15.65 -11.06 -9.71
C LEU A 137 -15.55 -12.47 -10.32
N SER A 138 -15.10 -13.46 -9.54
CA SER A 138 -15.12 -14.87 -9.92
C SER A 138 -16.56 -15.39 -10.06
N TYR A 139 -17.49 -14.94 -9.22
CA TYR A 139 -18.91 -15.27 -9.38
C TYR A 139 -19.48 -14.72 -10.70
N PHE A 140 -19.06 -13.52 -11.12
CA PHE A 140 -19.42 -12.93 -12.41
C PHE A 140 -18.62 -13.49 -13.62
N LYS A 141 -17.80 -14.53 -13.41
CA LYS A 141 -16.96 -15.19 -14.45
C LYS A 141 -16.09 -14.23 -15.27
N ILE A 142 -15.62 -13.15 -14.66
CA ILE A 142 -14.69 -12.23 -15.34
C ILE A 142 -13.31 -12.88 -15.39
N GLN A 143 -12.81 -13.16 -16.59
CA GLN A 143 -11.48 -13.75 -16.81
C GLN A 143 -10.36 -12.73 -16.50
N ASN A 144 -9.19 -13.23 -16.09
CA ASN A 144 -7.94 -12.48 -15.81
C ASN A 144 -7.98 -11.49 -14.64
N VAL A 145 -8.71 -11.82 -13.56
CA VAL A 145 -8.79 -11.01 -12.33
C VAL A 145 -7.80 -11.49 -11.25
N GLU A 146 -7.14 -12.62 -11.47
CA GLU A 146 -6.17 -13.19 -10.54
C GLU A 146 -4.96 -12.26 -10.38
N SER A 147 -4.68 -11.88 -9.13
CA SER A 147 -3.64 -10.90 -8.84
C SER A 147 -2.26 -11.46 -9.20
N GLY A 148 -1.53 -10.70 -10.03
CA GLY A 148 -0.16 -11.02 -10.44
C GLY A 148 -0.07 -11.94 -11.65
N ASN A 149 -1.19 -12.39 -12.22
CA ASN A 149 -1.22 -13.09 -13.51
C ASN A 149 -1.61 -12.11 -14.64
N TYR A 150 -0.67 -11.80 -15.53
CA TYR A 150 -0.85 -10.81 -16.61
C TYR A 150 -0.87 -11.42 -18.02
N TYR A 151 -0.80 -12.75 -18.10
CA TYR A 151 -0.70 -13.47 -19.36
C TYR A 151 -2.04 -14.10 -19.73
N LEU A 152 -2.35 -14.11 -21.02
CA LEU A 152 -3.50 -14.86 -21.53
C LEU A 152 -3.16 -16.35 -21.56
N ALA A 153 -4.02 -17.18 -20.97
CA ALA A 153 -4.04 -18.61 -21.24
C ALA A 153 -4.82 -18.84 -22.55
N ASP A 154 -4.16 -18.65 -23.70
CA ASP A 154 -4.72 -19.10 -24.98
C ASP A 154 -4.06 -20.42 -25.37
N ASP A 155 -4.87 -21.47 -25.48
CA ASP A 155 -4.53 -22.90 -25.58
C ASP A 155 -3.82 -23.27 -26.90
N LYS A 156 -3.51 -22.30 -27.78
CA LYS A 156 -3.06 -22.58 -29.15
C LYS A 156 -1.88 -21.76 -29.68
N SER A 157 -1.19 -20.96 -28.87
CA SER A 157 0.06 -20.34 -29.36
C SER A 157 1.13 -20.20 -28.28
N THR A 158 2.34 -20.61 -28.64
CA THR A 158 3.58 -20.57 -27.85
C THR A 158 4.04 -19.14 -27.46
N GLN A 159 3.21 -18.11 -27.68
CA GLN A 159 3.48 -16.74 -27.27
C GLN A 159 2.37 -16.19 -26.35
N LYS A 160 2.60 -16.27 -25.05
CA LYS A 160 1.84 -15.54 -24.04
C LYS A 160 2.01 -14.03 -24.25
N LYS A 161 0.99 -13.36 -24.82
CA LYS A 161 0.97 -11.91 -24.97
C LYS A 161 0.59 -11.23 -23.66
N ILE A 162 1.29 -10.14 -23.36
CA ILE A 162 1.03 -9.31 -22.19
C ILE A 162 -0.13 -8.37 -22.50
N LEU A 163 -1.19 -8.45 -21.69
CA LEU A 163 -2.37 -7.62 -21.87
C LEU A 163 -2.37 -6.46 -20.88
N PHE A 164 -2.10 -5.25 -21.38
CA PHE A 164 -2.29 -4.03 -20.60
C PHE A 164 -3.73 -3.87 -20.08
N SER A 165 -4.72 -4.42 -20.81
CA SER A 165 -6.12 -4.46 -20.35
C SER A 165 -6.31 -5.32 -19.09
N ALA A 166 -5.58 -6.43 -18.93
CA ALA A 166 -5.62 -7.26 -17.72
C ALA A 166 -5.00 -6.50 -16.53
N PHE A 167 -3.89 -5.79 -16.76
CA PHE A 167 -3.32 -4.88 -15.77
C PHE A 167 -4.32 -3.80 -15.34
N LEU A 168 -5.00 -3.14 -16.29
CA LEU A 168 -5.96 -2.09 -15.97
C LEU A 168 -7.15 -2.63 -15.15
N ARG A 169 -7.65 -3.82 -15.47
CA ARG A 169 -8.70 -4.49 -14.68
C ARG A 169 -8.24 -4.77 -13.25
N GLN A 170 -7.04 -5.33 -13.08
CA GLN A 170 -6.47 -5.59 -11.75
C GLN A 170 -6.21 -4.28 -10.98
N LEU A 171 -5.76 -3.23 -11.66
CA LEU A 171 -5.58 -1.90 -11.09
C LEU A 171 -6.91 -1.34 -10.56
N LEU A 172 -7.99 -1.45 -11.34
CA LEU A 172 -9.33 -1.00 -10.91
C LEU A 172 -9.84 -1.78 -9.69
N VAL A 173 -9.65 -3.10 -9.66
CA VAL A 173 -9.99 -3.91 -8.48
C VAL A 173 -9.17 -3.48 -7.26
N PHE A 174 -7.87 -3.23 -7.46
CA PHE A 174 -6.97 -2.78 -6.41
C PHE A 174 -7.38 -1.40 -5.85
N VAL A 175 -7.63 -0.42 -6.74
CA VAL A 175 -8.11 0.92 -6.37
C VAL A 175 -9.47 0.85 -5.65
N THR A 176 -10.37 -0.02 -6.09
CA THR A 176 -11.66 -0.23 -5.41
C THR A 176 -11.45 -0.80 -3.99
N GLY A 177 -10.54 -1.76 -3.83
CA GLY A 177 -10.15 -2.28 -2.51
C GLY A 177 -9.56 -1.19 -1.60
N LEU A 178 -8.73 -0.30 -2.16
CA LEU A 178 -8.17 0.85 -1.44
C LEU A 178 -9.24 1.86 -1.01
N ILE A 179 -10.24 2.13 -1.86
CA ILE A 179 -11.38 3.00 -1.52
C ILE A 179 -12.18 2.40 -0.35
N ILE A 180 -12.50 1.11 -0.44
CA ILE A 180 -13.23 0.40 0.62
C ILE A 180 -12.43 0.44 1.93
N MET A 181 -11.14 0.11 1.86
CA MET A 181 -10.23 0.20 3.01
C MET A 181 -10.27 1.60 3.63
N LYS A 182 -10.08 2.63 2.81
CA LYS A 182 -10.00 4.01 3.29
C LYS A 182 -11.30 4.48 3.91
N PHE A 183 -12.43 4.07 3.35
CA PHE A 183 -13.75 4.35 3.92
C PHE A 183 -13.89 3.76 5.33
N PHE A 184 -13.48 2.50 5.54
CA PHE A 184 -13.53 1.88 6.86
C PHE A 184 -12.56 2.50 7.86
N VAL A 185 -11.32 2.79 7.45
CA VAL A 185 -10.35 3.49 8.32
C VAL A 185 -10.87 4.87 8.71
N PHE A 186 -11.45 5.61 7.75
CA PHE A 186 -12.09 6.89 8.02
C PHE A 186 -13.23 6.75 9.03
N LEU A 187 -14.12 5.78 8.86
CA LEU A 187 -15.22 5.54 9.80
C LEU A 187 -14.68 5.23 11.21
N PHE A 188 -13.67 4.36 11.30
CA PHE A 188 -13.03 3.99 12.56
C PHE A 188 -12.43 5.21 13.26
N LEU A 189 -11.69 6.05 12.54
CA LEU A 189 -11.10 7.28 13.06
C LEU A 189 -12.13 8.26 13.61
N ASN A 190 -13.26 8.45 12.90
CA ASN A 190 -14.30 9.36 13.37
C ASN A 190 -15.12 8.76 14.53
N PHE A 191 -15.14 7.43 14.69
CA PHE A 191 -15.89 6.79 15.77
C PHE A 191 -15.07 6.72 17.08
N PHE A 192 -13.76 6.54 16.98
CA PHE A 192 -12.84 6.42 18.12
C PHE A 192 -11.89 7.61 18.24
N GLU A 193 -12.37 8.81 17.90
CA GLU A 193 -11.56 10.03 17.82
C GLU A 193 -10.81 10.33 19.13
N ASP A 194 -11.53 10.34 20.26
CA ASP A 194 -10.93 10.60 21.59
C ASP A 194 -9.85 9.58 21.96
N ALA A 195 -10.10 8.31 21.66
CA ALA A 195 -9.14 7.23 21.93
C ALA A 195 -7.92 7.33 21.01
N ALA A 196 -8.11 7.76 19.77
CA ALA A 196 -7.03 7.97 18.81
C ALA A 196 -6.14 9.13 19.23
N TYR A 197 -6.70 10.28 19.62
CA TYR A 197 -5.91 11.41 20.14
C TYR A 197 -5.17 11.06 21.43
N TRP A 198 -5.82 10.37 22.37
CA TRP A 198 -5.15 9.85 23.57
C TRP A 198 -3.96 8.96 23.22
N PHE A 199 -4.10 8.10 22.22
CA PHE A 199 -3.03 7.23 21.74
C PHE A 199 -1.91 8.02 21.03
N ALA A 200 -2.25 9.05 20.24
CA ALA A 200 -1.25 9.93 19.64
C ALA A 200 -0.43 10.65 20.71
N ASN A 201 -1.07 11.23 21.73
CA ASN A 201 -0.38 11.91 22.83
C ASN A 201 0.57 10.99 23.60
N ILE A 202 0.26 9.70 23.72
CA ILE A 202 1.20 8.72 24.31
C ILE A 202 2.44 8.54 23.43
N ILE A 203 2.27 8.49 22.11
CA ILE A 203 3.35 8.22 21.17
C ILE A 203 4.16 9.47 20.83
N LEU A 204 3.52 10.63 20.74
CA LEU A 204 4.09 11.87 20.23
C LEU A 204 4.19 12.97 21.30
N GLY A 205 3.49 12.86 22.42
CA GLY A 205 3.48 13.91 23.45
C GLY A 205 4.82 14.18 24.13
N TRP A 206 5.81 13.29 23.96
CA TRP A 206 7.19 13.56 24.35
C TRP A 206 7.92 14.53 23.41
N ALA A 207 7.47 14.62 22.16
CA ALA A 207 8.01 15.47 21.11
C ALA A 207 7.39 16.87 21.09
N ASP A 208 6.26 17.10 21.77
CA ASP A 208 5.59 18.42 21.88
C ASP A 208 6.52 19.53 22.39
N LYS A 209 7.50 19.15 23.22
CA LYS A 209 8.52 20.08 23.72
C LYS A 209 9.35 20.70 22.59
N TRP A 210 9.52 19.98 21.47
CA TRP A 210 10.39 20.31 20.34
C TRP A 210 9.58 20.26 19.02
N PRO A 211 8.78 21.31 18.70
CA PRO A 211 7.81 21.27 17.60
C PRO A 211 8.45 21.04 16.22
N ASN A 212 9.60 21.67 15.93
CA ASN A 212 10.34 21.44 14.69
C ASN A 212 10.78 19.97 14.52
N PHE A 213 11.11 19.32 15.64
CA PHE A 213 11.49 17.91 15.65
C PHE A 213 10.27 17.00 15.47
N GLN A 214 9.13 17.31 16.08
CA GLN A 214 7.86 16.60 15.87
C GLN A 214 7.43 16.64 14.41
N VAL A 215 7.47 17.82 13.76
CA VAL A 215 7.17 17.97 12.33
C VAL A 215 8.11 17.11 11.47
N PHE A 216 9.42 17.12 11.75
CA PHE A 216 10.38 16.26 11.03
C PHE A 216 10.08 14.77 11.24
N LEU A 217 9.79 14.34 12.46
CA LEU A 217 9.44 12.96 12.78
C LEU A 217 8.19 12.53 12.02
N VAL A 218 7.12 13.33 12.08
CA VAL A 218 5.81 12.99 11.53
C VAL A 218 5.75 13.12 10.00
N MET A 219 6.43 14.10 9.39
CA MET A 219 6.38 14.31 7.94
C MET A 219 7.47 13.56 7.16
N PHE A 220 8.56 13.15 7.81
CA PHE A 220 9.68 12.45 7.16
C PHE A 220 9.83 11.03 7.69
N VAL A 221 10.15 10.86 8.98
CA VAL A 221 10.55 9.57 9.55
C VAL A 221 9.39 8.57 9.54
N SER A 222 8.22 8.97 10.06
CA SER A 222 7.04 8.11 10.13
C SER A 222 6.57 7.67 8.73
N PRO A 223 6.44 8.56 7.72
CA PRO A 223 6.10 8.17 6.36
C PRO A 223 7.10 7.23 5.71
N VAL A 224 8.42 7.37 5.95
CA VAL A 224 9.40 6.38 5.44
C VAL A 224 9.06 5.00 5.98
N LEU A 225 8.99 4.88 7.30
CA LEU A 225 8.90 3.58 7.97
C LEU A 225 7.56 2.92 7.69
N LEU A 226 6.47 3.66 7.91
CA LEU A 226 5.12 3.15 7.79
C LEU A 226 4.76 2.87 6.32
N ASN A 227 5.07 3.77 5.38
CA ASN A 227 4.79 3.47 3.97
C ASN A 227 5.68 2.33 3.46
N CYS A 228 6.96 2.25 3.86
CA CYS A 228 7.82 1.13 3.49
C CYS A 228 7.23 -0.20 3.97
N PHE A 229 6.83 -0.26 5.24
CA PHE A 229 6.14 -1.42 5.80
C PHE A 229 4.86 -1.74 5.02
N GLN A 230 4.04 -0.74 4.74
CA GLN A 230 2.80 -0.87 3.98
C GLN A 230 3.06 -1.44 2.58
N TYR A 231 4.00 -0.88 1.82
CA TYR A 231 4.33 -1.38 0.48
C TYR A 231 4.89 -2.80 0.53
N CYS A 232 5.72 -3.15 1.51
CA CYS A 232 6.21 -4.52 1.67
C CYS A 232 5.07 -5.52 1.93
N CYS A 233 4.13 -5.17 2.80
CA CYS A 233 2.95 -5.99 3.12
C CYS A 233 1.98 -6.08 1.94
N ILE A 234 1.68 -4.96 1.29
CA ILE A 234 0.80 -4.92 0.12
C ILE A 234 1.41 -5.72 -1.03
N ASP A 235 2.70 -5.61 -1.28
CA ASP A 235 3.39 -6.42 -2.28
C ASP A 235 3.23 -7.92 -1.97
N ASN A 236 3.30 -8.35 -0.69
CA ASN A 236 3.00 -9.73 -0.32
C ASN A 236 1.53 -10.15 -0.57
N ILE A 237 0.59 -9.22 -0.41
CA ILE A 237 -0.85 -9.48 -0.65
C ILE A 237 -1.17 -9.61 -2.14
N ILE A 238 -0.57 -8.75 -2.96
CA ILE A 238 -0.82 -8.66 -4.41
C ILE A 238 -0.03 -9.73 -5.17
N LYS A 239 1.12 -10.17 -4.64
CA LYS A 239 1.99 -11.14 -5.28
C LYS A 239 1.25 -12.44 -5.62
N LEU A 240 1.49 -12.91 -6.85
CA LEU A 240 0.98 -14.19 -7.34
C LEU A 240 1.54 -15.34 -6.49
N HIS A 241 0.67 -16.25 -6.05
CA HIS A 241 1.10 -17.38 -5.26
C HIS A 241 1.72 -18.46 -6.16
N SER A 242 2.96 -18.86 -5.85
CA SER A 242 3.73 -19.84 -6.63
C SER A 242 3.28 -21.30 -6.45
N ALA A 243 2.19 -21.58 -5.72
CA ALA A 243 1.70 -22.96 -5.56
C ALA A 243 0.86 -23.46 -6.74
N ASP A 244 0.29 -22.56 -7.54
CA ASP A 244 -0.49 -22.96 -8.69
C ASP A 244 0.41 -23.24 -9.90
N TYR A 245 0.23 -24.43 -10.48
CA TYR A 245 1.00 -24.92 -11.64
C TYR A 245 0.95 -23.92 -12.81
N ASN A 246 -0.20 -23.32 -13.05
CA ASN A 246 -0.44 -22.37 -14.14
C ASN A 246 0.40 -21.08 -14.02
N ASN A 247 0.95 -20.82 -12.84
CA ASN A 247 1.61 -19.57 -12.48
C ASN A 247 3.14 -19.64 -12.52
N ILE A 248 3.72 -20.82 -12.75
CA ILE A 248 5.17 -21.04 -12.75
C ILE A 248 5.90 -20.20 -13.81
N ASP A 249 5.28 -19.98 -14.97
CA ASP A 249 5.84 -19.16 -16.04
C ASP A 249 6.01 -17.67 -15.66
N ASN A 250 5.46 -17.22 -14.54
CA ASN A 250 5.63 -15.85 -14.05
C ASN A 250 6.94 -15.66 -13.25
N PHE A 251 7.67 -16.74 -12.97
CA PHE A 251 8.92 -16.74 -12.22
C PHE A 251 10.12 -17.03 -13.14
N GLU A 252 11.29 -16.53 -12.76
CA GLU A 252 12.58 -16.84 -13.40
C GLU A 252 12.97 -18.27 -13.05
N GLN A 253 13.35 -19.07 -14.07
CA GLN A 253 13.71 -20.47 -13.91
C GLN A 253 15.21 -20.66 -13.60
N ASP A 254 16.02 -19.63 -13.84
CA ASP A 254 17.50 -19.71 -13.87
C ASP A 254 18.14 -20.01 -12.50
N ALA A 255 17.43 -19.77 -11.38
CA ALA A 255 17.99 -20.00 -10.04
C ALA A 255 17.95 -21.47 -9.56
N LEU A 256 17.30 -22.36 -10.31
CA LEU A 256 17.09 -23.76 -9.91
C LEU A 256 17.94 -24.76 -10.72
N PHE A 257 18.63 -24.29 -11.76
CA PHE A 257 19.41 -25.12 -12.67
C PHE A 257 20.93 -24.86 -12.62
N SER A 258 21.40 -23.90 -11.84
CA SER A 258 22.83 -23.57 -11.73
C SER A 258 23.71 -24.63 -11.03
N ASP A 259 23.14 -25.77 -10.58
CA ASP A 259 23.89 -26.83 -9.90
C ASP A 259 24.03 -28.14 -10.70
N ASP A 260 23.43 -28.27 -11.90
CA ASP A 260 23.53 -29.51 -12.70
C ASP A 260 23.90 -29.20 -14.16
N ASP A 261 25.06 -28.60 -14.40
CA ASP A 261 25.75 -28.73 -15.68
C ASP A 261 26.55 -30.05 -15.64
N ASP A 262 25.92 -31.16 -16.03
CA ASP A 262 26.52 -32.36 -16.62
C ASP A 262 25.42 -33.43 -16.79
N ASP A 263 24.68 -33.40 -17.91
CA ASP A 263 24.41 -34.58 -18.76
C ASP A 263 23.27 -34.36 -19.79
N ASP A 264 23.69 -34.45 -21.05
CA ASP A 264 23.03 -35.05 -22.22
C ASP A 264 21.66 -34.58 -22.76
N ASN A 265 21.76 -34.07 -23.99
CA ASN A 265 20.96 -34.41 -25.18
C ASN A 265 19.65 -35.21 -24.97
N GLN A 266 18.49 -34.53 -25.03
CA GLN A 266 17.35 -35.02 -25.82
C GLN A 266 16.34 -33.93 -26.19
N SER A 267 15.93 -34.02 -27.46
CA SER A 267 14.98 -33.15 -28.16
C SER A 267 13.55 -33.21 -27.60
N SER A 268 12.84 -32.09 -27.83
CA SER A 268 11.38 -31.92 -27.87
C SER A 268 10.59 -32.10 -26.56
N SER A 269 10.33 -30.96 -25.91
CA SER A 269 9.27 -30.72 -24.90
C SER A 269 9.30 -31.50 -23.57
N PRO A 270 10.30 -31.27 -22.68
CA PRO A 270 10.17 -31.61 -21.25
C PRO A 270 10.67 -30.53 -20.24
N HIS A 271 10.94 -29.29 -20.69
CA HIS A 271 11.61 -28.29 -19.85
C HIS A 271 10.76 -27.80 -18.65
N SER A 272 9.43 -27.74 -18.81
CA SER A 272 8.52 -27.31 -17.73
C SER A 272 8.34 -28.39 -16.66
N ASP A 273 8.21 -29.66 -17.07
CA ASP A 273 7.99 -30.78 -16.15
C ASP A 273 9.20 -31.00 -15.23
N ASN A 274 10.42 -30.92 -15.77
CA ASN A 274 11.65 -31.09 -15.00
C ASN A 274 11.82 -29.98 -13.94
N PHE A 275 11.59 -28.71 -14.33
CA PHE A 275 11.56 -27.58 -13.41
C PHE A 275 10.54 -27.79 -12.30
N LEU A 276 9.36 -28.32 -12.62
CA LEU A 276 8.29 -28.54 -11.65
C LEU A 276 8.63 -29.57 -10.58
N THR A 277 9.24 -30.68 -10.98
CA THR A 277 9.74 -31.70 -10.05
C THR A 277 10.81 -31.13 -9.14
N LYS A 278 11.75 -30.37 -9.69
CA LYS A 278 12.84 -29.75 -8.93
C LYS A 278 12.31 -28.65 -7.99
N PHE A 279 11.35 -27.84 -8.43
CA PHE A 279 10.66 -26.83 -7.63
C PHE A 279 9.85 -27.44 -6.48
N ARG A 280 9.11 -28.54 -6.74
CA ARG A 280 8.37 -29.27 -5.69
C ARG A 280 9.32 -29.89 -4.66
N ARG A 281 10.48 -30.39 -5.10
CA ARG A 281 11.53 -30.94 -4.22
C ARG A 281 12.12 -29.87 -3.33
N TYR A 282 12.57 -28.75 -3.90
CA TYR A 282 13.06 -27.58 -3.18
C TYR A 282 12.05 -27.06 -2.14
N ARG A 283 10.76 -26.93 -2.51
CA ARG A 283 9.71 -26.49 -1.57
C ARG A 283 9.50 -27.48 -0.42
N ARG A 284 9.57 -28.78 -0.69
CA ARG A 284 9.48 -29.84 0.34
C ARG A 284 10.67 -29.75 1.31
N GLU A 285 11.86 -29.52 0.78
CA GLU A 285 13.09 -29.38 1.57
C GLU A 285 13.10 -28.09 2.41
N SER A 286 12.62 -26.97 1.86
CA SER A 286 12.46 -25.69 2.58
C SER A 286 11.41 -25.77 3.71
N ASN A 287 10.26 -26.40 3.44
CA ASN A 287 9.25 -26.64 4.49
C ASN A 287 9.73 -27.63 5.57
N ASN A 288 10.52 -28.66 5.20
CA ASN A 288 11.08 -29.61 6.17
C ASN A 288 12.28 -29.02 6.94
N GLY A 289 13.07 -28.14 6.34
CA GLY A 289 14.16 -27.41 7.01
C GLY A 289 13.66 -26.45 8.09
N SER A 290 12.42 -25.94 7.94
CA SER A 290 11.74 -25.13 8.95
C SER A 290 11.22 -25.96 10.14
N SER A 291 11.03 -27.27 9.97
CA SER A 291 10.63 -28.21 11.03
C SER A 291 11.84 -28.70 11.86
N LEU A 292 13.02 -28.78 11.26
CA LEU A 292 14.25 -29.26 11.91
C LEU A 292 14.87 -28.26 12.90
N TYR A 293 14.50 -26.98 12.86
CA TYR A 293 14.86 -25.99 13.90
C TYR A 293 13.90 -25.96 15.10
N GLY A 294 12.84 -26.79 15.10
CA GLY A 294 11.90 -26.94 16.21
C GLY A 294 12.12 -28.20 17.08
N SER A 295 13.25 -28.90 16.92
CA SER A 295 13.55 -30.12 17.69
C SER A 295 15.01 -30.28 18.10
N ILE A 296 15.73 -29.18 18.31
CA ILE A 296 16.98 -29.20 19.06
C ILE A 296 16.89 -28.17 20.18
N ASN A 297 16.59 -28.71 21.37
CA ASN A 297 16.56 -28.14 22.73
C ASN A 297 15.38 -27.27 23.12
#